data_AF-A0A5D0N845-F1
#
_entry.id   AF-A0A5D0N845-F1
#
_cell.length_a   1.000
_cell.length_b   1.000
_cell.length_c   1.000
_cell.angle_alpha   90.00
_cell.angle_beta   90.00
_cell.angle_gamma   90.00
#
_symmetry.space_group_name_H-M   'P 1'
#
loop_
_entity.id
_entity.type
_entity.pdbx_description
1 polymer ?
#
loop_
_entity_poly.entity_id
_entity_poly.type
_entity_poly.pdbx_seq_one_letter_code
_entity_poly.pdbx_strand_id
1 'polypeptide(L)'
;MSVLTPYPAERVEPILVEEMTAEGLIRYEPDPTDWYSADGLPYGYHLQSPDAETDPEELRVVERAIGVTMRCDVGLHIFVSDLAGRPALARMAQRVAQRTGGWVFVEFHGPPAAELLHRLADAGRCIPVGDAVYLDAAAMAAWIAHPDFHVTK
;
A
#
# COMPACT_ATOMS: atom_id res chain seq x y z
N MET A 1 -4.62 -1.89 3.55
CA MET A 1 -3.57 -0.95 3.13
C MET A 1 -3.90 -0.37 1.76
N SER A 2 -3.31 0.76 1.34
CA SER A 2 -3.59 1.42 0.05
C SER A 2 -2.29 1.80 -0.66
N VAL A 3 -2.30 1.81 -2.00
CA VAL A 3 -1.23 2.35 -2.85
C VAL A 3 -1.79 3.33 -3.85
N LEU A 4 -1.36 4.59 -3.78
CA LEU A 4 -1.64 5.59 -4.81
C LEU A 4 -0.67 5.44 -5.96
N THR A 5 -1.17 5.41 -7.19
CA THR A 5 -0.32 5.28 -8.38
C THR A 5 -0.64 6.35 -9.42
N PRO A 6 0.35 6.78 -10.22
CA PRO A 6 0.13 7.70 -11.34
C PRO A 6 -0.46 7.03 -12.59
N TYR A 7 -0.74 5.72 -12.52
CA TYR A 7 -1.24 4.94 -13.63
C TYR A 7 -2.71 4.57 -13.44
N PRO A 8 -3.48 4.44 -14.53
CA PRO A 8 -4.88 4.05 -14.44
C PRO A 8 -5.00 2.56 -14.13
N ALA A 9 -6.18 2.14 -13.65
CA ALA A 9 -6.45 0.79 -13.17
C ALA A 9 -6.07 -0.29 -14.19
N GLU A 10 -6.34 -0.09 -15.48
CA GLU A 10 -6.07 -1.07 -16.55
C GLU A 10 -4.57 -1.37 -16.71
N ARG A 11 -3.71 -0.45 -16.28
CA ARG A 11 -2.26 -0.64 -16.27
C ARG A 11 -1.76 -1.22 -14.96
N VAL A 12 -2.44 -0.95 -13.84
CA VAL A 12 -2.00 -1.36 -12.50
C VAL A 12 -2.48 -2.76 -12.15
N GLU A 13 -3.68 -3.15 -12.59
CA GLU A 13 -4.27 -4.45 -12.26
C GLU A 13 -3.37 -5.64 -12.64
N PRO A 14 -2.78 -5.72 -13.85
CA PRO A 14 -1.91 -6.83 -14.20
C PRO A 14 -0.67 -6.92 -13.30
N ILE A 15 -0.11 -5.76 -12.92
CA ILE A 15 1.03 -5.67 -11.99
C ILE A 15 0.61 -6.23 -10.63
N LEU A 16 -0.54 -5.80 -10.11
CA LEU A 16 -1.05 -6.26 -8.83
C LEU A 16 -1.28 -7.78 -8.82
N VAL A 17 -1.93 -8.32 -9.85
CA VAL A 17 -2.18 -9.76 -10.00
C VAL A 17 -0.88 -10.57 -10.01
N GLU A 18 0.14 -10.07 -10.71
CA GLU A 18 1.49 -10.66 -10.68
C GLU A 18 2.10 -10.61 -9.28
N GLU A 19 1.95 -9.50 -8.54
CA GLU A 19 2.47 -9.38 -7.17
C GLU A 19 1.73 -10.26 -6.16
N MET A 20 0.41 -10.45 -6.32
CA MET A 20 -0.38 -11.38 -5.51
C MET A 20 0.05 -12.83 -5.76
N THR A 21 0.25 -13.19 -7.03
CA THR A 21 0.77 -14.50 -7.42
C THR A 21 2.18 -14.73 -6.87
N ALA A 22 3.05 -13.72 -6.97
CA ALA A 22 4.42 -13.78 -6.44
C ALA A 22 4.48 -13.88 -4.90
N GLU A 23 3.47 -13.36 -4.20
CA GLU A 23 3.30 -13.56 -2.76
C GLU A 23 2.82 -14.99 -2.40
N GLY A 24 2.54 -15.82 -3.40
CA GLY A 24 2.04 -17.19 -3.22
C GLY A 24 0.53 -17.27 -3.00
N LEU A 25 -0.21 -16.23 -3.35
CA LEU A 25 -1.66 -16.25 -3.29
C LEU A 25 -2.25 -16.98 -4.49
N ILE A 26 -3.33 -17.72 -4.24
CA ILE A 26 -4.08 -18.47 -5.25
C ILE A 26 -5.41 -17.76 -5.46
N ARG A 27 -5.71 -17.41 -6.71
CA ARG A 27 -6.97 -16.80 -7.09
C ARG A 27 -8.12 -17.79 -6.94
N TYR A 28 -9.22 -17.33 -6.36
CA TYR A 28 -10.47 -18.06 -6.32
C TYR A 28 -11.18 -17.94 -7.67
N GLU A 29 -11.32 -19.03 -8.42
CA GLU A 29 -11.88 -18.96 -9.78
C GLU A 29 -13.29 -18.34 -9.88
N PRO A 30 -14.21 -18.56 -8.93
CA PRO A 30 -15.54 -17.96 -8.99
C PRO A 30 -15.57 -16.43 -8.82
N ASP A 31 -14.56 -15.84 -8.17
CA ASP A 31 -14.43 -14.40 -8.02
C ASP A 31 -12.97 -13.95 -8.23
N PRO A 32 -12.66 -13.23 -9.31
CA PRO A 32 -11.28 -12.83 -9.63
C PRO A 32 -10.65 -11.86 -8.62
N THR A 33 -11.46 -11.24 -7.76
CA THR A 33 -11.02 -10.34 -6.70
C THR A 33 -10.71 -11.05 -5.38
N ASP A 34 -11.08 -12.33 -5.25
CA ASP A 34 -10.83 -13.15 -4.07
C ASP A 34 -9.58 -14.03 -4.25
N TRP A 35 -8.73 -14.02 -3.24
CA TRP A 35 -7.43 -14.70 -3.22
C TRP A 35 -7.18 -15.37 -1.89
N TYR A 36 -6.41 -16.45 -1.87
CA TYR A 36 -6.13 -17.20 -0.64
C TYR A 36 -4.63 -17.48 -0.52
N SER A 37 -4.08 -17.35 0.69
CA SER A 37 -2.74 -17.88 0.97
C SER A 37 -2.75 -19.41 1.07
N ALA A 38 -1.56 -20.02 1.13
CA ALA A 38 -1.40 -21.45 1.40
C ALA A 38 -2.03 -21.89 2.74
N ASP A 39 -2.09 -20.98 3.72
CA ASP A 39 -2.71 -21.20 5.03
C ASP A 39 -4.22 -20.91 5.04
N GLY A 40 -4.80 -20.57 3.88
CA GLY A 40 -6.22 -20.31 3.71
C GLY A 40 -6.68 -18.92 4.16
N LEU A 41 -5.76 -17.96 4.35
CA LEU A 41 -6.13 -16.59 4.68
C LEU A 41 -6.72 -15.89 3.44
N PRO A 42 -7.90 -15.25 3.53
CA PRO A 42 -8.56 -14.61 2.40
C PRO A 42 -8.07 -13.17 2.19
N TYR A 43 -7.60 -12.88 0.97
CA TYR A 43 -7.14 -11.58 0.51
C TYR A 43 -8.02 -11.09 -0.63
N GLY A 44 -8.06 -9.78 -0.80
CA GLY A 44 -8.67 -9.18 -1.96
C GLY A 44 -8.08 -7.82 -2.29
N TYR A 45 -8.53 -7.27 -3.40
CA TYR A 45 -8.19 -5.92 -3.80
C TYR A 45 -9.36 -5.18 -4.41
N HIS A 46 -9.27 -3.85 -4.41
CA HIS A 46 -10.10 -2.99 -5.25
C HIS A 46 -9.23 -1.95 -5.93
N LEU A 47 -9.66 -1.53 -7.12
CA LEU A 47 -9.05 -0.46 -7.89
C LEU A 47 -10.10 0.63 -8.06
N GLN A 48 -9.76 1.84 -7.66
CA GLN A 48 -10.71 2.94 -7.65
C GLN A 48 -10.03 4.27 -7.98
N SER A 49 -10.86 5.30 -8.14
CA SER A 49 -10.39 6.68 -8.23
C SER A 49 -9.64 7.05 -6.94
N PRO A 50 -8.52 7.79 -7.02
CA PRO A 50 -7.73 8.11 -5.83
C PRO A 50 -8.50 8.94 -4.78
N ASP A 51 -9.54 9.65 -5.18
CA ASP A 51 -10.42 10.45 -4.29
C ASP A 51 -11.59 9.65 -3.68
N ALA A 52 -11.69 8.35 -3.94
CA ALA A 52 -12.76 7.52 -3.38
C ALA A 52 -12.57 7.25 -1.88
N GLU A 53 -11.34 7.00 -1.46
CA GLU A 53 -10.97 6.72 -0.05
C GLU A 53 -9.98 7.73 0.53
N THR A 54 -9.22 8.44 -0.32
CA THR A 54 -8.28 9.48 0.14
C THR A 54 -8.97 10.84 0.13
N ASP A 55 -8.86 11.58 1.22
CA ASP A 55 -9.39 12.94 1.27
C ASP A 55 -8.77 13.80 0.14
N PRO A 56 -9.57 14.59 -0.62
CA PRO A 56 -9.05 15.38 -1.72
C PRO A 56 -7.97 16.40 -1.34
N GLU A 57 -7.97 16.92 -0.11
CA GLU A 57 -6.92 17.82 0.37
C GLU A 57 -5.62 17.07 0.65
N GLU A 58 -5.70 15.90 1.28
CA GLU A 58 -4.58 14.98 1.48
C GLU A 58 -3.97 14.55 0.13
N LEU A 59 -4.81 14.14 -0.82
CA LEU A 59 -4.37 13.76 -2.16
C LEU A 59 -3.59 14.89 -2.84
N ARG A 60 -4.06 16.15 -2.72
CA ARG A 60 -3.34 17.31 -3.26
C ARG A 60 -1.99 17.55 -2.59
N VAL A 61 -1.85 17.28 -1.30
CA VAL A 61 -0.55 17.38 -0.59
C VAL A 61 0.44 16.39 -1.21
N VAL A 62 0.01 15.15 -1.39
CA VAL A 62 0.81 14.07 -1.99
C VAL A 62 1.21 14.42 -3.42
N GLU A 63 0.23 14.75 -4.27
CA GLU A 63 0.48 15.11 -5.67
C GLU A 63 1.42 16.31 -5.82
N ARG A 64 1.28 17.33 -4.95
CA ARG A 64 2.17 18.50 -4.95
C ARG A 64 3.60 18.13 -4.54
N ALA A 65 3.76 17.30 -3.51
CA ALA A 65 5.07 16.86 -3.05
C ALA A 65 5.79 15.98 -4.08
N ILE A 66 5.03 15.24 -4.89
CA ILE A 66 5.57 14.33 -5.92
C ILE A 66 5.76 15.02 -7.27
N GLY A 67 4.92 16.01 -7.57
CA GLY A 67 4.85 16.67 -8.88
C GLY A 67 4.12 15.85 -9.94
N VAL A 68 3.29 14.87 -9.53
CA VAL A 68 2.56 13.96 -10.42
C VAL A 68 1.15 13.74 -9.91
N THR A 69 0.17 13.77 -10.81
CA THR A 69 -1.23 13.44 -10.53
C THR A 69 -1.40 11.93 -10.35
N MET A 70 -2.06 11.52 -9.27
CA MET A 70 -2.43 10.14 -9.03
C MET A 70 -3.68 9.80 -9.84
N ARG A 71 -3.77 8.58 -10.33
CA ARG A 71 -4.85 8.12 -11.23
C ARG A 71 -5.59 6.90 -10.72
N CYS A 72 -5.04 6.20 -9.74
CA CYS A 72 -5.65 5.01 -9.17
C CYS A 72 -5.20 4.85 -7.72
N ASP A 73 -6.16 4.50 -6.85
CA ASP A 73 -5.90 3.90 -5.55
C ASP A 73 -6.08 2.38 -5.64
N VAL A 74 -5.06 1.66 -5.18
CA VAL A 74 -5.05 0.20 -5.04
C VAL A 74 -5.25 -0.16 -3.57
N GLY A 75 -6.48 -0.54 -3.22
CA GLY A 75 -6.77 -1.03 -1.87
C GLY A 75 -6.48 -2.52 -1.74
N LEU A 76 -5.53 -2.89 -0.89
CA LEU A 76 -5.22 -4.27 -0.52
C LEU A 76 -5.82 -4.60 0.86
N HIS A 77 -6.54 -5.71 0.96
CA HIS A 77 -7.18 -6.11 2.21
C HIS A 77 -7.08 -7.62 2.48
N ILE A 78 -7.20 -7.97 3.75
CA ILE A 78 -7.40 -9.33 4.25
C ILE A 78 -8.77 -9.33 4.93
N PHE A 79 -9.67 -10.25 4.55
CA PHE A 79 -11.06 -10.21 5.01
C PHE A 79 -11.24 -10.61 6.47
N VAL A 80 -10.24 -11.28 7.05
CA VAL A 80 -10.14 -11.53 8.48
C VAL A 80 -9.08 -10.58 9.01
N SER A 81 -9.36 -9.83 10.09
CA SER A 81 -8.38 -8.94 10.74
C SER A 81 -7.23 -9.71 11.42
N ASP A 82 -6.66 -10.68 10.73
CA ASP A 82 -5.56 -11.52 11.16
C ASP A 82 -4.24 -10.74 11.02
N LEU A 83 -3.54 -10.61 12.14
CA LEU A 83 -2.23 -9.98 12.20
C LEU A 83 -1.19 -10.72 11.35
N ALA A 84 -1.32 -12.04 11.19
CA ALA A 84 -0.39 -12.88 10.45
C ALA A 84 -0.34 -12.55 8.94
N GLY A 85 -1.45 -12.04 8.37
CA GLY A 85 -1.52 -11.68 6.95
C GLY A 85 -1.04 -10.26 6.62
N ARG A 86 -0.87 -9.39 7.63
CA ARG A 86 -0.46 -7.99 7.42
C ARG A 86 0.92 -7.83 6.77
N PRO A 87 1.94 -8.64 7.10
CA PRO A 87 3.22 -8.59 6.39
C PRO A 87 3.11 -8.91 4.90
N ALA A 88 2.23 -9.84 4.50
CA ALA A 88 2.02 -10.18 3.10
C ALA A 88 1.39 -9.01 2.34
N LEU A 89 0.38 -8.36 2.94
CA LEU A 89 -0.18 -7.12 2.39
C LEU A 89 0.94 -6.11 2.15
N ALA A 90 1.72 -5.79 3.19
CA ALA A 90 2.78 -4.77 3.15
C ALA A 90 3.81 -5.02 2.04
N ARG A 91 4.27 -6.27 1.89
CA ARG A 91 5.19 -6.65 0.82
C ARG A 91 4.56 -6.46 -0.56
N MET A 92 3.30 -6.86 -0.75
CA MET A 92 2.61 -6.64 -2.03
C MET A 92 2.49 -5.16 -2.36
N ALA A 93 2.07 -4.30 -1.42
CA ALA A 93 2.01 -2.85 -1.68
C ALA A 93 3.37 -2.26 -2.00
N GLN A 94 4.41 -2.66 -1.27
CA GLN A 94 5.77 -2.19 -1.52
C GLN A 94 6.20 -2.53 -2.96
N ARG A 95 5.96 -3.74 -3.43
CA ARG A 95 6.31 -4.16 -4.79
C ARG A 95 5.45 -3.49 -5.87
N VAL A 96 4.14 -3.31 -5.62
CA VAL A 96 3.26 -2.54 -6.50
C VAL A 96 3.75 -1.10 -6.62
N ALA A 97 4.05 -0.44 -5.49
CA ALA A 97 4.62 0.91 -5.47
C ALA A 97 5.94 0.97 -6.26
N GLN A 98 6.82 -0.02 -6.08
CA GLN A 98 8.09 -0.10 -6.80
C GLN A 98 7.91 -0.14 -8.32
N ARG A 99 6.94 -0.94 -8.79
CA ARG A 99 6.69 -1.15 -10.23
C ARG A 99 5.87 -0.05 -10.88
N THR A 100 5.16 0.74 -10.08
CA THR A 100 4.29 1.82 -10.58
C THR A 100 4.87 3.22 -10.33
N GLY A 101 5.96 3.33 -9.55
CA GLY A 101 6.36 4.62 -8.98
C GLY A 101 5.31 5.19 -8.01
N GLY A 102 4.49 4.30 -7.45
CA GLY A 102 3.40 4.63 -6.54
C GLY A 102 3.87 4.84 -5.10
N TRP A 103 2.90 5.15 -4.24
CA TRP A 103 3.11 5.56 -2.86
C TRP A 103 2.19 4.78 -1.95
N VAL A 104 2.77 4.12 -0.96
CA VAL A 104 2.04 3.31 0.01
C VAL A 104 1.58 4.20 1.15
N PHE A 105 0.27 4.19 1.40
CA PHE A 105 -0.32 4.84 2.56
C PHE A 105 -0.16 3.95 3.80
N VAL A 106 0.40 4.53 4.86
CA VAL A 106 0.53 3.91 6.18
C VAL A 106 -0.03 4.87 7.22
N GLU A 107 -1.13 4.46 7.86
CA GLU A 107 -1.69 5.16 9.01
C GLU A 107 -1.07 4.62 10.30
N PHE A 108 -0.96 5.49 11.31
CA PHE A 108 -0.52 5.14 12.64
C PHE A 108 -1.65 5.43 13.63
N HIS A 109 -1.67 4.72 14.77
CA HIS A 109 -2.63 4.99 15.87
C HIS A 109 -2.52 6.40 16.48
N GLY A 110 -1.45 7.12 16.17
CA GLY A 110 -1.22 8.51 16.50
C GLY A 110 0.01 9.01 15.74
N PRO A 111 0.34 10.31 15.80
CA PRO A 111 1.42 10.89 15.01
C PRO A 111 2.74 10.11 15.18
N PRO A 112 3.38 9.66 14.08
CA PRO A 112 4.61 8.90 14.16
C PRO A 112 5.73 9.74 14.80
N ALA A 113 6.55 9.09 15.62
CA ALA A 113 7.69 9.74 16.27
C ALA A 113 8.66 10.30 15.23
N ALA A 114 9.26 11.47 15.53
CA ALA A 114 10.18 12.15 14.61
C ALA A 114 11.39 11.28 14.21
N GLU A 115 11.88 10.42 15.11
CA GLU A 115 12.97 9.48 14.83
C GLU A 115 12.57 8.44 13.78
N LEU A 116 11.34 7.91 13.85
CA LEU A 116 10.82 6.98 12.84
C LEU A 116 10.74 7.67 11.48
N LEU A 117 10.17 8.89 11.44
CA LEU A 117 10.08 9.67 10.20
C LEU A 117 11.45 9.93 9.58
N HIS A 118 12.45 10.27 10.39
CA HIS A 118 13.82 10.47 9.92
C HIS A 118 14.41 9.18 9.31
N ARG A 119 14.25 8.05 10.00
CA ARG A 119 14.71 6.75 9.51
C ARG A 119 14.05 6.35 8.19
N LEU A 120 12.75 6.59 8.03
CA LEU A 120 12.04 6.32 6.79
C LEU A 120 12.52 7.24 5.67
N ALA A 121 12.75 8.52 5.98
CA ALA A 121 13.27 9.51 5.03
C ALA A 121 14.73 9.27 4.63
N ASP A 122 15.54 8.63 5.48
CA ASP A 122 16.91 8.21 5.15
C ASP A 122 16.92 7.02 4.18
N ALA A 123 15.91 6.14 4.25
CA ALA A 123 15.79 4.97 3.40
C ALA A 123 15.17 5.27 2.02
N GLY A 124 14.27 6.25 1.96
CA GLY A 124 13.53 6.61 0.75
C GLY A 124 12.73 7.89 0.96
N ARG A 125 11.75 8.15 0.12
CA ARG A 125 10.88 9.32 0.28
C ARG A 125 9.72 9.01 1.22
N CYS A 126 9.51 9.90 2.18
CA CYS A 126 8.44 9.85 3.17
C CYS A 126 7.72 11.20 3.21
N ILE A 127 6.40 11.20 3.02
CA ILE A 127 5.56 12.40 3.09
C ILE A 127 4.60 12.23 4.27
N PRO A 128 4.82 12.95 5.39
CA PRO A 128 3.89 12.92 6.52
C PRO A 128 2.62 13.74 6.23
N VAL A 129 1.46 13.18 6.55
CA VAL A 129 0.14 13.84 6.47
C VAL A 129 -0.66 13.47 7.70
N GLY A 130 -0.82 14.40 8.65
CA GLY A 130 -1.54 14.13 9.90
C GLY A 130 -0.88 13.02 10.73
N ASP A 131 -1.64 11.96 11.02
CA ASP A 131 -1.21 10.72 11.67
C ASP A 131 -0.84 9.60 10.68
N ALA A 132 -0.74 9.92 9.39
CA ALA A 132 -0.33 8.99 8.34
C ALA A 132 0.94 9.45 7.62
N VAL A 133 1.49 8.53 6.83
CA VAL A 133 2.60 8.78 5.91
C VAL A 133 2.33 8.14 4.56
N TYR A 134 2.83 8.78 3.51
CA TYR A 134 2.99 8.18 2.20
C TYR A 134 4.46 7.84 1.98
N LEU A 135 4.72 6.55 1.74
CA LEU A 135 6.06 6.01 1.56
C LEU A 135 6.25 5.57 0.11
N ASP A 136 7.40 5.91 -0.47
CA ASP A 136 7.83 5.22 -1.67
C ASP A 136 8.23 3.76 -1.35
N ALA A 137 8.55 2.99 -2.38
CA ALA A 137 8.90 1.58 -2.21
C ALA A 137 10.11 1.33 -1.30
N ALA A 138 11.08 2.24 -1.26
CA ALA A 138 12.30 2.08 -0.46
C ALA A 138 12.02 2.38 1.02
N ALA A 139 11.29 3.47 1.30
CA ALA A 139 10.84 3.79 2.64
C ALA A 139 9.86 2.73 3.18
N MET A 140 8.98 2.19 2.33
CA MET A 140 8.08 1.10 2.73
C MET A 140 8.86 -0.19 3.06
N ALA A 141 9.92 -0.52 2.31
CA ALA A 141 10.77 -1.65 2.64
C ALA A 141 11.47 -1.48 4.00
N ALA A 142 11.92 -0.25 4.32
CA ALA A 142 12.47 0.06 5.63
C ALA A 142 11.42 -0.04 6.75
N TRP A 143 10.16 0.35 6.48
CA TRP A 143 9.07 0.17 7.42
C TRP A 143 8.78 -1.31 7.70
N ILE A 144 8.72 -2.16 6.66
CA ILE A 144 8.51 -3.62 6.80
C ILE A 144 9.61 -4.27 7.66
N ALA A 145 10.85 -3.79 7.55
CA ALA A 145 11.97 -4.30 8.33
C ALA A 145 12.04 -3.75 9.77
N HIS A 146 11.20 -2.78 10.12
CA HIS A 146 11.23 -2.12 11.42
C HIS A 146 10.66 -3.04 12.52
N PRO A 147 11.24 -3.08 13.74
CA PRO A 147 10.71 -3.90 14.83
C PRO A 147 9.27 -3.56 15.23
N ASP A 148 8.91 -2.27 15.15
CA ASP A 148 7.55 -1.78 15.45
C ASP A 148 6.61 -1.82 14.25
N PHE A 149 6.98 -2.52 13.18
CA PHE A 149 6.18 -2.63 11.98
C PHE A 149 4.75 -3.06 12.29
N HIS A 150 3.81 -2.30 11.75
CA HIS A 150 2.41 -2.64 11.75
C HIS A 150 1.74 -2.10 10.49
N VAL A 151 0.59 -2.66 10.19
CA VAL A 151 -0.35 -2.14 9.21
C VAL A 151 -1.64 -1.87 9.96
N THR A 152 -2.10 -0.63 9.96
CA THR A 152 -3.49 -0.32 10.32
C THR A 152 -4.32 -0.29 9.04
N LYS A 153 -5.46 -1.00 9.08
CA LYS A 153 -6.66 -0.79 8.28
C LYS A 153 -7.76 -1.63 8.88
#